data_AF-A0A971FC99-F1
#
_entry.id   AF-A0A971FC99-F1
#
_cell.length_a   1.000
_cell.length_b   1.000
_cell.length_c   1.000
_cell.angle_alpha   90.00
_cell.angle_beta   90.00
_cell.angle_gamma   90.00
#
_symmetry.space_group_name_H-M   'P 1'
#
loop_
_entity.id
_entity.type
_entity.pdbx_description
1 polymer ?
#
loop_
_entity_poly.entity_id
_entity_poly.type
_entity_poly.pdbx_seq_one_letter_code
_entity_poly.pdbx_strand_id
1 'polypeptide(L)' 'MSEWEQVGISLSHQITLTNQTRFRQLEYRVAAVNGAGVGVPSNTVAVVL' A
#
# COMPACT_ATOMS: atom_id res chain seq x y z
N MET A 1 -12.25 -11.50 6.86
CA MET A 1 -12.13 -10.14 6.29
C MET A 1 -10.86 -10.15 5.46
N SER A 2 -10.83 -9.61 4.24
CA SER A 2 -9.58 -9.51 3.49
C SER A 2 -8.73 -8.46 4.21
N GLU A 3 -7.73 -8.92 4.95
CA GLU A 3 -6.82 -8.04 5.68
C GLU A 3 -5.87 -7.40 4.67
N TRP A 4 -5.70 -6.08 4.76
CA TRP A 4 -4.70 -5.38 3.98
C TRP A 4 -3.34 -5.66 4.57
N GLU A 5 -2.38 -6.03 3.72
CA GLU A 5 -1.00 -6.29 4.13
C GLU A 5 -0.13 -5.04 3.92
N GLN A 6 0.72 -4.72 4.91
CA GLN A 6 1.72 -3.68 4.74
C GLN A 6 2.90 -4.19 3.92
N VAL A 7 3.02 -3.71 2.69
CA VAL A 7 4.05 -4.16 1.72
C VAL A 7 5.24 -3.21 1.60
N GLY A 8 5.19 -2.03 2.22
CA GLY A 8 6.30 -1.07 2.23
C GLY A 8 6.02 0.17 3.08
N ILE A 9 7.09 0.89 3.46
CA ILE A 9 7.05 2.18 4.17
C ILE A 9 8.04 3.12 3.49
N SER A 10 7.68 4.40 3.37
CA SER A 10 8.60 5.46 2.94
C SER A 10 8.41 6.70 3.80
N LEU A 11 9.52 7.37 4.09
CA LEU A 11 9.51 8.73 4.68
C LEU A 11 9.42 9.81 3.60
N SER A 12 9.54 9.43 2.33
CA SER A 12 9.34 10.30 1.16
C SER A 12 7.94 10.10 0.58
N HIS A 13 7.52 10.95 -0.36
CA HIS A 13 6.22 10.83 -1.02
C HIS A 13 6.11 9.68 -2.04
N GLN A 14 7.16 8.85 -2.19
CA GLN A 14 7.22 7.78 -3.19
C GLN A 14 7.97 6.55 -2.64
N ILE A 15 7.61 5.39 -3.15
CA ILE A 15 8.29 4.10 -2.93
C ILE A 15 8.14 3.22 -4.17
N THR A 16 9.14 2.40 -4.46
CA THR A 16 9.06 1.34 -5.46
C THR A 16 8.92 0.00 -4.73
N LEU A 17 7.82 -0.72 -5.00
CA LEU A 17 7.62 -2.07 -4.49
C LEU A 17 8.19 -3.09 -5.48
N THR A 18 9.08 -3.96 -5.01
CA THR A 18 9.67 -5.04 -5.81
C THR A 18 9.03 -6.39 -5.45
N ASN A 19 9.22 -7.40 -6.31
CA ASN A 19 8.78 -8.78 -6.06
C ASN A 19 7.27 -8.93 -5.79
N GLN A 20 6.46 -8.09 -6.42
CA GLN A 20 5.01 -8.17 -6.34
C GLN A 20 4.51 -9.33 -7.23
N THR A 21 3.42 -9.97 -6.80
CA THR A 21 2.81 -11.08 -7.54
C THR A 21 2.39 -10.62 -8.94
N ARG A 22 2.82 -11.38 -9.96
CA ARG A 22 2.50 -11.09 -11.36
C ARG A 22 1.21 -11.79 -11.79
N PHE A 23 0.62 -11.30 -12.88
CA PHE A 23 -0.56 -11.91 -13.52
C PHE A 23 -1.79 -12.02 -12.59
N ARG A 24 -1.84 -11.19 -11.54
CA ARG A 24 -3.00 -11.01 -10.68
C ARG A 24 -3.30 -9.52 -10.53
N GLN A 25 -4.58 -9.20 -10.38
CA GLN A 25 -4.97 -7.86 -9.97
C GLN A 25 -4.55 -7.64 -8.52
N LEU A 26 -3.75 -6.60 -8.32
CA LEU A 26 -3.36 -6.10 -7.02
C LEU A 26 -4.09 -4.78 -6.76
N GLU A 27 -4.33 -4.51 -5.50
CA GLU A 27 -4.89 -3.24 -5.05
C GLU A 27 -3.92 -2.61 -4.06
N TYR A 28 -3.67 -1.31 -4.23
CA TYR A 28 -2.79 -0.54 -3.37
C TYR A 28 -3.51 0.67 -2.79
N ARG A 29 -3.18 1.00 -1.55
CA ARG A 29 -3.57 2.22 -0.86
C ARG A 29 -2.44 2.65 0.08
N VAL A 30 -2.39 3.92 0.43
CA VAL A 30 -1.39 4.47 1.35
C VAL A 30 -2.10 4.95 2.61
N ALA A 31 -1.51 4.68 3.77
CA ALA A 31 -1.95 5.26 5.04
C ALA A 31 -0.79 6.02 5.68
N ALA A 32 -1.05 7.24 6.16
CA ALA A 32 -0.08 7.99 6.93
C ALA A 32 0.01 7.43 8.35
N VAL A 33 1.21 7.42 8.94
CA VAL A 33 1.44 6.93 10.31
C VAL A 33 2.16 8.01 11.11
N ASN A 34 1.71 8.27 12.33
CA ASN A 34 2.38 9.15 13.29
C ASN A 34 2.26 8.57 14.72
N GLY A 35 2.71 9.34 15.73
CA GLY A 35 2.68 8.90 17.13
C GLY A 35 1.28 8.60 17.69
N ALA A 36 0.21 9.03 17.04
CA ALA A 36 -1.17 8.72 17.41
C ALA A 36 -1.72 7.45 16.72
N GLY A 37 -0.99 6.88 15.75
CA GLY A 37 -1.37 5.65 15.05
C GLY A 37 -1.46 5.81 13.53
N VAL A 38 -2.28 4.95 12.92
CA VAL A 38 -2.49 4.89 11.45
C VAL A 38 -3.70 5.74 11.09
N GLY A 39 -3.51 6.68 10.15
CA GLY A 39 -4.58 7.51 9.60
C GLY A 39 -5.49 6.77 8.63
N VAL A 40 -6.54 7.45 8.17
CA VAL A 40 -7.45 6.91 7.14
C VAL A 40 -6.67 6.65 5.85
N PRO A 41 -6.79 5.46 5.22
CA PRO A 41 -6.13 5.18 3.95
C PRO A 41 -6.62 6.08 2.80
N SER A 42 -5.76 6.26 1.80
CA SER A 42 -6.10 6.90 0.53
C SER A 42 -7.16 6.13 -0.26
N ASN A 43 -7.54 6.67 -1.42
CA ASN A 43 -8.23 5.88 -2.44
C ASN A 43 -7.41 4.64 -2.83
N THR A 44 -8.12 3.58 -3.21
CA THR A 44 -7.51 2.36 -3.74
C THR A 44 -7.18 2.52 -5.22
N VAL A 45 -6.03 1.99 -5.64
CA VAL A 45 -5.61 1.90 -7.04
C VAL A 45 -5.42 0.42 -7.40
N ALA A 46 -6.06 -0.01 -8.49
CA ALA A 46 -5.90 -1.36 -9.03
C ALA A 46 -4.79 -1.40 -10.10
N VAL A 47 -3.98 -2.45 -10.09
CA VAL A 47 -2.91 -2.67 -11.08
C VAL A 47 -2.76 -4.16 -11.41
N VAL A 48 -2.30 -4.45 -12.63
CA VAL A 48 -1.88 -5.78 -13.07
C VAL A 48 -0.44 -5.67 -13.56
N LEU A 49 0.43 -6.56 -13.07
CA LEU A 49 1.88 -6.59 -13.33
C LEU A 49 2.32 -7.80 -14.15
#